data_AF-A0AA42PZT1-F1
#
_entry.id   AF-A0AA42PZT1-F1
#
_cell.length_a   1.000
_cell.length_b   1.000
_cell.length_c   1.000
_cell.angle_alpha   90.00
_cell.angle_beta   90.00
_cell.angle_gamma   90.00
#
_symmetry.space_group_name_H-M   'P 1'
#
loop_
_entity.id
_entity.type
_entity.pdbx_description
1 polymer ?
#
loop_
_entity_poly.entity_id
_entity_poly.type
_entity_poly.pdbx_seq_one_letter_code
_entity_poly.pdbx_strand_id
1 'polypeptide(L)'
;MNNSIKFIGGLLFLSFSSFAFSQESPSFDCTLAKTHVEKVLCSGGNSGMGDLDQTMHDLYQALRKTPGMDEKTLSTSQRKWLEKRNLCTGTDDEVMNCLYDSYRERYKELSKNYDKEQLTGLFTNKLGTLDSVLFPDGKLSVNISTDSGAPSYDSCTVSFRAPVEDNIVRHVLTKDEIVGDYKCSIDMKVSGTQMKISSKECRASLCGNSAIFDGTYKKQ
;
A
#
# COMPACT_ATOMS: atom_id res chain seq x y z
N MET A 1 -34.12 42.23 50.89
CA MET A 1 -33.26 41.08 50.58
C MET A 1 -33.72 40.50 49.26
N ASN A 2 -32.79 40.34 48.29
CA ASN A 2 -32.72 39.41 47.14
C ASN A 2 -34.00 39.00 46.38
N ASN A 3 -34.02 38.68 45.10
CA ASN A 3 -33.11 38.61 43.96
C ASN A 3 -34.06 38.39 42.76
N SER A 4 -33.71 38.76 41.54
CA SER A 4 -33.35 37.85 40.43
C SER A 4 -33.64 38.69 39.16
N ILE A 5 -32.92 38.65 38.04
CA ILE A 5 -32.50 37.53 37.19
C ILE A 5 -31.36 38.09 36.33
N LYS A 6 -30.24 37.37 36.14
CA LYS A 6 -29.30 37.64 35.04
C LYS A 6 -29.13 36.38 34.20
N PHE A 7 -29.53 36.48 32.93
CA PHE A 7 -29.29 35.48 31.90
C PHE A 7 -27.78 35.38 31.64
N ILE A 8 -27.21 34.18 31.85
CA ILE A 8 -25.86 33.85 31.40
C ILE A 8 -26.03 33.07 30.10
N GLY A 9 -25.69 33.70 28.97
CA GLY A 9 -25.62 33.04 27.67
C GLY A 9 -24.42 32.09 27.64
N GLY A 10 -24.69 30.80 27.69
CA GLY A 10 -23.68 29.76 27.53
C GLY A 10 -23.32 29.58 26.05
N LEU A 11 -22.09 29.91 25.68
CA LEU A 11 -21.50 29.48 24.41
C LEU A 11 -21.24 27.96 24.49
N LEU A 12 -21.99 27.18 23.74
CA LEU A 12 -21.74 25.76 23.52
C LEU A 12 -20.55 25.62 22.55
N PHE A 13 -19.36 25.30 23.06
CA PHE A 13 -18.24 24.84 22.23
C PHE A 13 -18.50 23.39 21.81
N LEU A 14 -19.03 23.19 20.60
CA LEU A 14 -19.06 21.88 19.94
C LEU A 14 -17.63 21.51 19.56
N SER A 15 -16.95 20.74 20.41
CA SER A 15 -15.68 20.09 20.07
C SER A 15 -15.96 19.02 19.02
N PHE A 16 -15.72 19.35 17.76
CA PHE A 16 -15.59 18.35 16.70
C PHE A 16 -14.29 17.59 16.94
N SER A 17 -14.41 16.42 17.57
CA SER A 17 -13.32 15.44 17.56
C SER A 17 -13.19 14.93 16.13
N SER A 18 -12.21 15.45 15.40
CA SER A 18 -11.83 14.90 14.09
C SER A 18 -11.30 13.50 14.32
N PHE A 19 -12.11 12.49 14.03
CA PHE A 19 -11.61 11.14 13.86
C PHE A 19 -10.69 11.16 12.65
N ALA A 20 -9.38 11.23 12.89
CA ALA A 20 -8.39 10.98 11.86
C ALA A 20 -8.48 9.48 11.53
N PHE A 21 -9.25 9.14 10.51
CA PHE A 21 -9.07 7.86 9.85
C PHE A 21 -7.63 7.83 9.35
N SER A 22 -6.88 6.78 9.71
CA SER A 22 -5.57 6.51 9.16
C SER A 22 -5.74 6.15 7.68
N GLN A 23 -5.88 7.19 6.85
CA GLN A 23 -5.91 7.06 5.40
C GLN A 23 -4.49 6.72 4.94
N GLU A 24 -4.33 5.73 4.07
CA GLU A 24 -3.05 5.44 3.42
C GLU A 24 -2.54 6.71 2.74
N SER A 25 -1.60 7.39 3.39
CA SER A 25 -0.99 8.61 2.86
C SER A 25 0.27 8.26 2.09
N PRO A 26 0.59 8.92 0.97
CA PRO A 26 1.89 8.75 0.33
C PRO A 26 3.05 9.15 1.26
N SER A 27 4.29 8.92 0.83
CA SER A 27 5.51 9.21 1.60
C SER A 27 5.83 10.71 1.80
N PHE A 28 4.91 11.60 1.40
CA PHE A 28 5.02 13.05 1.54
C PHE A 28 3.75 13.64 2.16
N ASP A 29 3.87 14.86 2.69
CA ASP A 29 2.75 15.57 3.30
C ASP A 29 1.73 16.02 2.25
N CYS A 30 0.54 15.43 2.26
CA CYS A 30 -0.54 15.74 1.34
C CYS A 30 -1.06 17.18 1.42
N THR A 31 -0.83 17.89 2.53
CA THR A 31 -1.17 19.31 2.63
C THR A 31 -0.25 20.18 1.76
N LEU A 32 0.90 19.64 1.34
CA LEU A 32 1.88 20.29 0.47
C LEU A 32 1.75 19.86 -1.01
N ALA A 33 0.76 19.03 -1.36
CA ALA A 33 0.54 18.59 -2.73
C ALA A 33 0.22 19.77 -3.67
N LYS A 34 0.99 19.92 -4.75
CA LYS A 34 0.87 21.03 -5.71
C LYS A 34 0.46 20.54 -7.09
N THR A 35 1.08 19.45 -7.54
CA THR A 35 0.85 18.88 -8.87
C THR A 35 -0.41 18.01 -8.89
N HIS A 36 -0.96 17.77 -10.08
CA HIS A 36 -2.11 16.86 -10.23
C HIS A 36 -1.75 15.44 -9.79
N VAL A 37 -0.57 14.95 -10.18
CA VAL A 37 -0.04 13.64 -9.74
C VAL A 37 0.03 13.53 -8.21
N GLU A 38 0.56 14.54 -7.51
CA GLU A 38 0.60 14.54 -6.04
C GLU A 38 -0.80 14.51 -5.42
N LYS A 39 -1.74 15.25 -6.00
CA LYS A 39 -3.13 15.25 -5.52
C LYS A 39 -3.79 13.89 -5.71
N VAL A 40 -3.56 13.23 -6.84
CA VAL A 40 -4.07 11.86 -7.10
C VAL A 40 -3.45 10.85 -6.14
N LEU A 41 -2.13 10.93 -5.89
CA LEU A 41 -1.48 10.09 -4.89
C LEU A 41 -2.08 10.29 -3.48
N CYS A 42 -2.49 11.50 -3.15
CA CYS A 42 -3.11 11.84 -1.87
C CYS A 42 -4.60 11.47 -1.76
N SER A 43 -5.38 11.60 -2.82
CA SER A 43 -6.82 11.30 -2.81
C SER A 43 -7.11 9.81 -2.99
N GLY A 44 -6.18 9.04 -3.55
CA GLY A 44 -6.30 7.61 -3.83
C GLY A 44 -6.17 6.68 -2.61
N GLY A 45 -6.45 7.14 -1.40
CA GLY A 45 -6.27 6.34 -0.18
C GLY A 45 -7.11 5.05 -0.10
N ASN A 46 -8.16 4.92 -0.91
CA ASN A 46 -8.93 3.67 -1.04
C ASN A 46 -8.53 2.84 -2.28
N SER A 47 -7.69 3.38 -3.16
CA SER A 47 -7.21 2.67 -4.34
C SER A 47 -5.85 2.02 -4.13
N GLY A 48 -5.09 2.36 -3.07
CA GLY A 48 -3.75 1.83 -2.80
C GLY A 48 -2.61 2.73 -3.27
N MET A 49 -2.91 3.97 -3.68
CA MET A 49 -1.91 4.94 -4.15
C MET A 49 -0.90 5.34 -3.07
N GLY A 50 -1.36 5.46 -1.81
CA GLY A 50 -0.50 5.77 -0.68
C GLY A 50 0.51 4.67 -0.41
N ASP A 51 0.04 3.42 -0.32
CA ASP A 51 0.87 2.23 -0.17
C ASP A 51 1.90 2.05 -1.29
N LEU A 52 1.49 2.35 -2.53
CA LEU A 52 2.37 2.35 -3.69
C LEU A 52 3.51 3.37 -3.48
N ASP A 53 3.21 4.61 -3.13
CA ASP A 53 4.25 5.62 -2.91
C ASP A 53 5.15 5.31 -1.72
N GLN A 54 4.58 4.82 -0.61
CA GLN A 54 5.34 4.39 0.57
C GLN A 54 6.28 3.23 0.26
N THR A 55 5.81 2.20 -0.46
CA THR A 55 6.63 1.06 -0.85
C THR A 55 7.83 1.52 -1.68
N MET A 56 7.63 2.50 -2.57
CA MET A 56 8.74 3.05 -3.34
C MET A 56 9.74 3.81 -2.49
N HIS A 57 9.25 4.63 -1.58
CA HIS A 57 10.09 5.36 -0.63
C HIS A 57 10.97 4.38 0.15
N ASP A 58 10.36 3.36 0.75
CA ASP A 58 11.04 2.37 1.56
C ASP A 58 12.09 1.60 0.76
N LEU A 59 11.74 1.18 -0.47
CA LEU A 59 12.67 0.46 -1.33
C LEU A 59 13.89 1.32 -1.66
N TYR A 60 13.68 2.60 -2.00
CA TYR A 60 14.76 3.55 -2.26
C TYR A 60 15.65 3.75 -1.02
N GLN A 61 15.06 3.90 0.18
CA GLN A 61 15.83 4.02 1.42
C GLN A 61 16.61 2.75 1.76
N ALA A 62 16.03 1.57 1.54
CA ALA A 62 16.72 0.30 1.75
C ALA A 62 17.94 0.18 0.83
N LEU A 63 17.80 0.53 -0.46
CA LEU A 63 18.88 0.52 -1.43
C LEU A 63 20.02 1.47 -1.08
N ARG A 64 19.71 2.69 -0.60
CA ARG A 64 20.72 3.64 -0.15
C ARG A 64 21.55 3.10 1.01
N LYS A 65 20.97 2.25 1.86
CA LYS A 65 21.65 1.65 3.01
C LYS A 65 22.40 0.37 2.64
N THR A 66 22.25 -0.14 1.41
CA THR A 66 22.95 -1.35 0.95
C THR A 66 24.46 -1.09 0.81
N PRO A 67 25.34 -1.92 1.43
CA PRO A 67 26.78 -1.78 1.26
C PRO A 67 27.21 -1.84 -0.21
N GLY A 68 28.08 -0.90 -0.61
CA GLY A 68 28.59 -0.82 -1.99
C GLY A 68 27.64 -0.16 -3.00
N MET A 69 26.50 0.37 -2.57
CA MET A 69 25.61 1.15 -3.43
C MET A 69 26.25 2.47 -3.85
N ASP A 70 26.21 2.80 -5.15
CA ASP A 70 26.52 4.16 -5.63
C ASP A 70 25.32 5.07 -5.40
N GLU A 71 25.30 5.72 -4.23
CA GLU A 71 24.21 6.63 -3.84
C GLU A 71 24.00 7.79 -4.82
N LYS A 72 25.06 8.30 -5.45
CA LYS A 72 24.95 9.45 -6.38
C LYS A 72 24.23 9.02 -7.65
N THR A 73 24.58 7.86 -8.18
CA THR A 73 23.91 7.27 -9.35
C THR A 73 22.47 6.91 -9.03
N LEU A 74 22.22 6.25 -7.88
CA LEU A 74 20.86 5.90 -7.43
C LEU A 74 19.98 7.14 -7.25
N SER A 75 20.48 8.18 -6.57
CA SER A 75 19.73 9.43 -6.37
C SER A 75 19.44 10.16 -7.67
N THR A 76 20.40 10.16 -8.60
CA THR A 76 20.21 10.77 -9.92
C THR A 76 19.18 10.01 -10.76
N SER A 77 19.21 8.67 -10.74
CA SER A 77 18.19 7.87 -11.45
C SER A 77 16.81 8.06 -10.82
N GLN A 78 16.71 8.16 -9.49
CA GLN A 78 15.44 8.39 -8.79
C GLN A 78 14.82 9.73 -9.16
N ARG A 79 15.60 10.82 -9.24
CA ARG A 79 15.09 12.12 -9.71
C ARG A 79 14.58 12.07 -11.14
N LYS A 80 15.32 11.45 -12.04
CA LYS A 80 14.88 11.28 -13.44
C LYS A 80 13.60 10.46 -13.55
N TRP A 81 13.46 9.42 -12.73
CA TRP A 81 12.22 8.64 -12.68
C TRP A 81 11.05 9.49 -12.15
N LEU A 82 11.25 10.29 -11.10
CA LEU A 82 10.22 11.21 -10.59
C LEU A 82 9.77 12.23 -11.65
N GLU A 83 10.71 12.78 -12.42
CA GLU A 83 10.39 13.66 -13.56
C GLU A 83 9.50 12.93 -14.59
N LYS A 84 9.83 11.69 -14.96
CA LYS A 84 8.99 10.87 -15.87
C LYS A 84 7.62 10.56 -15.26
N ARG A 85 7.56 10.12 -14.00
CA ARG A 85 6.32 9.81 -13.27
C ARG A 85 5.38 11.02 -13.23
N ASN A 86 5.94 12.21 -13.05
CA ASN A 86 5.16 13.45 -13.01
C ASN A 86 4.58 13.87 -14.37
N LEU A 87 4.89 13.15 -15.46
CA LEU A 87 4.26 13.32 -16.77
C LEU A 87 2.95 12.51 -16.92
N CYS A 88 2.50 11.78 -15.91
CA CYS A 88 1.17 11.18 -15.92
C CYS A 88 0.10 12.30 -15.97
N THR A 89 -0.82 12.20 -16.93
CA THR A 89 -1.86 13.21 -17.20
C THR A 89 -3.18 12.55 -17.58
N GLY A 90 -4.28 13.28 -17.44
CA GLY A 90 -5.61 12.84 -17.86
C GLY A 90 -6.64 13.07 -16.76
N THR A 91 -7.66 12.23 -16.72
CA THR A 91 -8.55 12.05 -15.58
C THR A 91 -7.80 11.40 -14.41
N ASP A 92 -8.36 11.46 -13.20
CA ASP A 92 -7.72 10.85 -12.01
C ASP A 92 -7.47 9.34 -12.21
N ASP A 93 -8.39 8.61 -12.86
CA ASP A 93 -8.24 7.19 -13.18
C ASP A 93 -7.11 6.92 -14.19
N GLU A 94 -6.97 7.76 -15.23
CA GLU A 94 -5.88 7.66 -16.19
C GLU A 94 -4.52 7.96 -15.54
N VAL A 95 -4.48 8.95 -14.63
CA VAL A 95 -3.29 9.25 -13.84
C VAL A 95 -2.95 8.08 -12.91
N MET A 96 -3.93 7.50 -12.21
CA MET A 96 -3.71 6.33 -11.35
C MET A 96 -3.16 5.14 -12.13
N ASN A 97 -3.72 4.81 -13.30
CA ASN A 97 -3.21 3.73 -14.15
C ASN A 97 -1.76 3.98 -14.61
N CYS A 98 -1.47 5.20 -15.05
CA CYS A 98 -0.10 5.61 -15.40
C CYS A 98 0.86 5.49 -14.22
N LEU A 99 0.44 5.88 -13.01
CA LEU A 99 1.23 5.74 -11.80
C LEU A 99 1.50 4.27 -11.50
N TYR A 100 0.49 3.40 -11.48
CA TYR A 100 0.69 1.97 -11.27
C TYR A 100 1.78 1.38 -12.17
N ASP A 101 1.72 1.66 -13.46
CA ASP A 101 2.73 1.19 -14.42
C ASP A 101 4.10 1.80 -14.11
N SER A 102 4.18 3.11 -13.88
CA SER A 102 5.42 3.81 -13.58
C SER A 102 6.14 3.29 -12.32
N TYR A 103 5.39 3.00 -11.25
CA TYR A 103 5.94 2.45 -10.01
C TYR A 103 6.35 0.99 -10.17
N ARG A 104 5.50 0.15 -10.79
CA ARG A 104 5.81 -1.27 -11.04
C ARG A 104 7.05 -1.44 -11.92
N GLU A 105 7.21 -0.62 -12.96
CA GLU A 105 8.43 -0.58 -13.77
C GLU A 105 9.64 -0.24 -12.90
N ARG A 106 9.51 0.77 -12.03
CA ARG A 106 10.61 1.22 -11.17
C ARG A 106 11.00 0.18 -10.13
N TYR A 107 10.05 -0.55 -9.54
CA TYR A 107 10.34 -1.65 -8.63
C TYR A 107 11.16 -2.73 -9.31
N LYS A 108 10.76 -3.14 -10.52
CA LYS A 108 11.49 -4.13 -11.32
C LYS A 108 12.89 -3.64 -11.68
N GLU A 109 13.04 -2.38 -12.07
CA GLU A 109 14.35 -1.77 -12.37
C GLU A 109 15.28 -1.82 -11.16
N LEU A 110 14.80 -1.36 -10.00
CA LEU A 110 15.60 -1.22 -8.79
C LEU A 110 15.91 -2.56 -8.09
N SER A 111 15.06 -3.58 -8.29
CA SER A 111 15.24 -4.90 -7.71
C SER A 111 16.04 -5.88 -8.58
N LYS A 112 16.17 -5.59 -9.89
CA LYS A 112 16.78 -6.47 -10.91
C LYS A 112 18.07 -7.18 -10.51
N ASN A 113 18.93 -6.50 -9.74
CA ASN A 113 20.24 -7.04 -9.40
C ASN A 113 20.20 -8.16 -8.35
N TYR A 114 19.19 -8.19 -7.48
CA TYR A 114 19.06 -9.19 -6.41
C TYR A 114 17.79 -10.04 -6.53
N ASP A 115 16.76 -9.59 -7.25
CA ASP A 115 15.54 -10.35 -7.50
C ASP A 115 15.69 -11.36 -8.64
N LYS A 116 16.45 -12.43 -8.39
CA LYS A 116 16.75 -13.47 -9.40
C LYS A 116 15.55 -14.34 -9.73
N GLU A 117 14.70 -14.59 -8.74
CA GLU A 117 13.46 -15.35 -8.89
C GLU A 117 12.33 -14.52 -9.51
N GLN A 118 12.57 -13.22 -9.74
CA GLN A 118 11.60 -12.29 -10.31
C GLN A 118 10.29 -12.25 -9.50
N LEU A 119 10.42 -12.18 -8.18
CA LEU A 119 9.29 -12.08 -7.26
C LEU A 119 8.65 -10.69 -7.32
N THR A 120 9.37 -9.67 -7.75
CA THR A 120 8.86 -8.30 -7.90
C THR A 120 7.98 -8.18 -9.15
N GLY A 121 6.73 -7.76 -8.96
CA GLY A 121 5.80 -7.49 -10.05
C GLY A 121 4.33 -7.65 -9.67
N LEU A 122 3.50 -7.59 -10.72
CA LEU A 122 2.07 -7.77 -10.66
C LEU A 122 1.69 -9.22 -10.94
N PHE A 123 0.85 -9.77 -10.08
CA PHE A 123 0.23 -11.07 -10.21
C PHE A 123 -1.28 -10.90 -10.12
N THR A 124 -2.05 -11.70 -10.85
CA THR A 124 -3.51 -11.56 -10.89
C THR A 124 -4.21 -12.90 -10.84
N ASN A 125 -5.46 -12.87 -10.37
CA ASN A 125 -6.39 -13.98 -10.48
C ASN A 125 -7.79 -13.41 -10.81
N LYS A 126 -8.84 -14.22 -10.64
CA LYS A 126 -10.22 -13.79 -10.92
C LYS A 126 -10.80 -12.81 -9.90
N LEU A 127 -10.21 -12.74 -8.71
CA LEU A 127 -10.66 -11.91 -7.59
C LEU A 127 -10.00 -10.52 -7.60
N GLY A 128 -8.78 -10.41 -8.13
CA GLY A 128 -8.08 -9.14 -8.19
C GLY A 128 -6.57 -9.27 -8.42
N THR A 129 -5.82 -8.34 -7.81
CA THR A 129 -4.40 -8.11 -8.04
C THR A 129 -3.57 -8.36 -6.79
N LEU A 130 -2.33 -8.76 -7.01
CA LEU A 130 -1.28 -8.86 -6.01
C LEU A 130 -0.03 -8.20 -6.57
N ASP A 131 0.34 -7.07 -5.99
CA ASP A 131 1.63 -6.43 -6.20
C ASP A 131 2.62 -6.92 -5.17
N SER A 132 3.85 -7.20 -5.62
CA SER A 132 4.93 -7.60 -4.73
C SER A 132 6.24 -6.93 -5.12
N VAL A 133 7.04 -6.62 -4.11
CA VAL A 133 8.34 -5.95 -4.23
C VAL A 133 9.31 -6.63 -3.30
N LEU A 134 10.35 -7.26 -3.85
CA LEU A 134 11.43 -7.83 -3.07
C LEU A 134 12.40 -6.71 -2.66
N PHE A 135 12.77 -6.67 -1.39
CA PHE A 135 13.71 -5.71 -0.83
C PHE A 135 15.13 -6.29 -0.75
N PRO A 136 16.17 -5.44 -0.70
CA PRO A 136 17.56 -5.89 -0.60
C PRO A 136 17.88 -6.73 0.65
N ASP A 137 17.07 -6.61 1.71
CA ASP A 137 17.19 -7.39 2.95
C ASP A 137 16.49 -8.75 2.89
N GLY A 138 15.95 -9.14 1.73
CA GLY A 138 15.26 -10.42 1.52
C GLY A 138 13.81 -10.43 1.98
N LYS A 139 13.24 -9.29 2.40
CA LYS A 139 11.82 -9.17 2.70
C LYS A 139 11.00 -8.90 1.45
N LEU A 140 9.86 -9.53 1.35
CA LEU A 140 8.88 -9.30 0.28
C LEU A 140 7.75 -8.42 0.85
N SER A 141 7.60 -7.24 0.28
CA SER A 141 6.42 -6.40 0.47
C SER A 141 5.34 -6.90 -0.47
N VAL A 142 4.12 -7.08 0.04
CA VAL A 142 2.98 -7.61 -0.70
C VAL A 142 1.78 -6.70 -0.44
N ASN A 143 1.11 -6.28 -1.50
CA ASN A 143 -0.16 -5.56 -1.46
C ASN A 143 -1.16 -6.34 -2.34
N ILE A 144 -2.29 -6.73 -1.76
CA ILE A 144 -3.34 -7.49 -2.43
C ILE A 144 -4.61 -6.66 -2.40
N SER A 145 -5.27 -6.56 -3.54
CA SER A 145 -6.57 -5.91 -3.68
C SER A 145 -7.52 -6.85 -4.41
N THR A 146 -8.61 -7.24 -3.75
CA THR A 146 -9.66 -8.07 -4.33
C THR A 146 -11.04 -7.45 -4.14
N ASP A 147 -11.96 -7.82 -5.02
CA ASP A 147 -13.37 -7.45 -4.94
C ASP A 147 -14.25 -8.70 -5.08
N SER A 148 -15.28 -8.81 -4.25
CA SER A 148 -16.22 -9.95 -4.25
C SER A 148 -17.23 -9.92 -5.40
N GLY A 149 -17.32 -8.80 -6.14
CA GLY A 149 -18.28 -8.57 -7.20
C GLY A 149 -19.71 -8.44 -6.69
N ALA A 150 -20.65 -8.35 -7.63
CA ALA A 150 -22.07 -8.36 -7.31
C ALA A 150 -22.47 -9.66 -6.57
N PRO A 151 -23.34 -9.60 -5.55
CA PRO A 151 -24.12 -8.43 -5.11
C PRO A 151 -23.50 -7.64 -3.94
N SER A 152 -22.44 -8.14 -3.30
CA SER A 152 -21.89 -7.54 -2.07
C SER A 152 -20.98 -6.36 -2.34
N TYR A 153 -20.18 -6.39 -3.42
CA TYR A 153 -19.13 -5.39 -3.73
C TYR A 153 -18.20 -5.12 -2.53
N ASP A 154 -18.05 -6.10 -1.64
CA ASP A 154 -17.06 -6.04 -0.57
C ASP A 154 -15.67 -6.08 -1.24
N SER A 155 -14.82 -5.12 -0.90
CA SER A 155 -13.40 -5.13 -1.25
C SER A 155 -12.56 -5.69 -0.11
N CYS A 156 -11.40 -6.24 -0.44
CA CYS A 156 -10.38 -6.60 0.52
C CYS A 156 -9.03 -6.08 0.08
N THR A 157 -8.43 -5.24 0.92
CA THR A 157 -7.05 -4.75 0.77
C THR A 157 -6.21 -5.35 1.89
N VAL A 158 -5.09 -5.97 1.52
CA VAL A 158 -4.16 -6.59 2.48
C VAL A 158 -2.73 -6.21 2.11
N SER A 159 -2.04 -5.56 3.04
CA SER A 159 -0.65 -5.17 2.88
C SER A 159 0.19 -5.77 4.01
N PHE A 160 1.34 -6.35 3.67
CA PHE A 160 2.31 -6.83 4.64
C PHE A 160 3.72 -6.89 4.08
N ARG A 161 4.73 -6.95 4.96
CA ARG A 161 6.12 -7.13 4.57
C ARG A 161 6.80 -8.15 5.48
N ALA A 162 7.28 -9.24 4.90
CA ALA A 162 7.88 -10.34 5.66
C ALA A 162 9.06 -11.00 4.91
N PRO A 163 10.00 -11.66 5.61
CA PRO A 163 11.11 -12.39 4.99
C PRO A 163 10.64 -13.51 4.05
N VAL A 164 11.41 -13.77 2.99
CA VAL A 164 11.27 -14.96 2.14
C VAL A 164 12.24 -16.03 2.62
N GLU A 165 11.71 -17.17 3.08
CA GLU A 165 12.48 -18.32 3.55
C GLU A 165 12.04 -19.58 2.79
N ASP A 166 12.96 -20.23 2.07
CA ASP A 166 12.66 -21.44 1.28
C ASP A 166 11.45 -21.31 0.34
N ASN A 167 11.33 -20.16 -0.34
CA ASN A 167 10.20 -19.80 -1.21
C ASN A 167 8.84 -19.72 -0.47
N ILE A 168 8.88 -19.44 0.85
CA ILE A 168 7.71 -19.24 1.68
C ILE A 168 7.82 -17.89 2.38
N VAL A 169 6.71 -17.16 2.43
CA VAL A 169 6.53 -15.97 3.26
C VAL A 169 5.47 -16.29 4.29
N ARG A 170 5.80 -16.04 5.55
CA ARG A 170 4.86 -16.19 6.68
C ARG A 170 4.76 -14.87 7.41
N HIS A 171 3.54 -14.45 7.70
CA HIS A 171 3.30 -13.21 8.43
C HIS A 171 2.14 -13.37 9.40
N VAL A 172 2.24 -12.72 10.55
CA VAL A 172 1.12 -12.54 11.48
C VAL A 172 0.93 -11.05 11.62
N LEU A 173 -0.23 -10.55 11.20
CA LEU A 173 -0.49 -9.12 11.23
C LEU A 173 -0.51 -8.62 12.68
N THR A 174 0.16 -7.50 12.87
CA THR A 174 0.27 -6.78 14.13
C THR A 174 -0.91 -5.84 14.33
N LYS A 175 -1.08 -5.33 15.55
CA LYS A 175 -2.15 -4.37 15.89
C LYS A 175 -2.06 -3.05 15.13
N ASP A 176 -0.88 -2.72 14.61
CA ASP A 176 -0.67 -1.53 13.79
C ASP A 176 -1.08 -1.77 12.33
N GLU A 177 -1.20 -3.03 11.91
CA GLU A 177 -1.59 -3.44 10.56
C GLU A 177 -3.09 -3.80 10.44
N ILE A 178 -3.77 -4.10 11.56
CA ILE A 178 -5.21 -4.43 11.56
C ILE A 178 -5.96 -3.79 12.73
N VAL A 179 -7.20 -3.37 12.47
CA VAL A 179 -8.09 -2.84 13.50
C VAL A 179 -8.71 -3.99 14.31
N GLY A 180 -8.34 -4.11 15.59
CA GLY A 180 -8.91 -5.08 16.54
C GLY A 180 -7.91 -6.14 17.01
N ASP A 181 -8.33 -7.00 17.94
CA ASP A 181 -7.50 -8.07 18.56
C ASP A 181 -7.54 -9.39 17.75
N TYR A 182 -7.53 -9.30 16.42
CA TYR A 182 -7.58 -10.48 15.55
C TYR A 182 -6.18 -11.09 15.36
N LYS A 183 -6.11 -12.41 15.20
CA LYS A 183 -4.85 -13.12 14.90
C LYS A 183 -4.81 -13.53 13.45
N CYS A 184 -4.76 -12.55 12.55
CA CYS A 184 -4.62 -12.83 11.13
C CYS A 184 -3.22 -13.39 10.82
N SER A 185 -3.16 -14.65 10.38
CA SER A 185 -1.92 -15.28 9.90
C SER A 185 -2.00 -15.57 8.40
N ILE A 186 -0.93 -15.26 7.69
CA ILE A 186 -0.79 -15.42 6.24
C ILE A 186 0.36 -16.39 5.97
N ASP A 187 0.10 -17.42 5.17
CA ASP A 187 1.09 -18.32 4.59
C ASP A 187 1.05 -18.14 3.07
N MET A 188 2.19 -17.78 2.46
CA MET A 188 2.32 -17.59 1.02
C MET A 188 3.48 -18.40 0.46
N LYS A 189 3.22 -19.21 -0.57
CA LYS A 189 4.26 -19.83 -1.40
C LYS A 189 4.54 -18.94 -2.60
N VAL A 190 5.81 -18.63 -2.82
CA VAL A 190 6.24 -17.68 -3.85
C VAL A 190 6.99 -18.39 -4.98
N SER A 191 6.80 -17.90 -6.20
CA SER A 191 7.66 -18.20 -7.33
C SER A 191 7.63 -17.04 -8.33
N GLY A 192 8.60 -17.02 -9.25
CA GLY A 192 8.62 -16.04 -10.33
C GLY A 192 7.47 -16.12 -11.33
N THR A 193 6.56 -17.09 -11.21
CA THR A 193 5.43 -17.30 -12.11
C THR A 193 4.08 -17.27 -11.42
N GLN A 194 4.03 -17.57 -10.11
CA GLN A 194 2.79 -17.58 -9.34
C GLN A 194 3.04 -17.34 -7.85
N MET A 195 2.04 -16.74 -7.20
CA MET A 195 1.97 -16.57 -5.75
C MET A 195 0.75 -17.32 -5.25
N LYS A 196 0.92 -18.24 -4.29
CA LYS A 196 -0.19 -18.98 -3.67
C LYS A 196 -0.33 -18.56 -2.22
N ILE A 197 -1.47 -17.98 -1.87
CA ILE A 197 -1.77 -17.45 -0.55
C ILE A 197 -2.87 -18.27 0.12
N SER A 198 -2.69 -18.48 1.41
CA SER A 198 -3.70 -18.94 2.34
C SER A 198 -3.66 -18.11 3.62
N SER A 199 -4.82 -17.88 4.22
CA SER A 199 -4.93 -17.11 5.46
C SER A 199 -5.73 -17.84 6.53
N LYS A 200 -5.54 -17.43 7.79
CA LYS A 200 -6.35 -17.88 8.93
C LYS A 200 -6.75 -16.67 9.76
N GLU A 201 -8.02 -16.62 10.14
CA GLU A 201 -8.59 -15.58 11.01
C GLU A 201 -8.44 -14.13 10.49
N CYS A 202 -8.29 -13.94 9.17
CA CYS A 202 -8.08 -12.62 8.54
C CYS A 202 -9.36 -11.95 8.02
N ARG A 203 -10.42 -12.73 7.75
CA ARG A 203 -11.60 -12.23 7.03
C ARG A 203 -12.32 -11.11 7.76
N ALA A 204 -12.59 -11.30 9.06
CA ALA A 204 -13.35 -10.34 9.87
C ALA A 204 -12.63 -9.00 10.07
N SER A 205 -11.30 -8.98 9.95
CA SER A 205 -10.49 -7.77 10.15
C SER A 205 -10.17 -7.01 8.87
N LEU A 206 -10.22 -7.67 7.70
CA LEU A 206 -9.67 -7.13 6.45
C LEU A 206 -10.62 -7.12 5.25
N CYS A 207 -11.54 -8.08 5.16
CA CYS A 207 -12.27 -8.34 3.91
C CYS A 207 -13.80 -8.26 4.04
N GLY A 208 -14.28 -7.63 5.11
CA GLY A 208 -15.72 -7.61 5.43
C GLY A 208 -16.30 -9.03 5.49
N ASN A 209 -17.55 -9.17 5.04
CA ASN A 209 -18.28 -10.43 5.14
C ASN A 209 -18.01 -11.37 3.98
N SER A 210 -17.76 -10.89 2.76
CA SER A 210 -17.83 -11.72 1.55
C SER A 210 -16.53 -11.79 0.75
N ALA A 211 -15.64 -10.80 0.87
CA ALA A 211 -14.38 -10.80 0.14
C ALA A 211 -13.36 -11.75 0.78
N ILE A 212 -12.47 -12.28 -0.06
CA ILE A 212 -11.32 -13.11 0.31
C ILE A 212 -10.14 -12.73 -0.57
N PHE A 213 -8.93 -12.92 -0.07
CA PHE A 213 -7.69 -12.72 -0.83
C PHE A 213 -6.91 -14.03 -1.06
N ASP A 214 -7.31 -15.11 -0.40
CA ASP A 214 -6.75 -16.45 -0.59
C ASP A 214 -6.90 -16.91 -2.03
N GLY A 215 -5.85 -17.54 -2.57
CA GLY A 215 -5.88 -18.02 -3.94
C GLY A 215 -4.50 -18.20 -4.56
N THR A 216 -4.50 -18.44 -5.88
CA THR A 216 -3.28 -18.50 -6.68
C THR A 216 -3.31 -17.37 -7.69
N TYR A 217 -2.36 -16.45 -7.59
CA TYR A 217 -2.15 -15.32 -8.48
C TYR A 217 -1.05 -15.68 -9.47
N LYS A 218 -1.28 -15.44 -10.76
CA LYS A 218 -0.32 -15.71 -11.83
C LYS A 218 0.32 -14.40 -12.27
N LYS A 219 1.61 -14.45 -12.58
CA LYS A 219 2.33 -13.27 -13.05
C LYS A 219 1.74 -12.75 -14.36
N GLN A 220 1.68 -11.43 -14.49
CA GLN A 220 1.38 -10.74 -15.76
C GLN A 220 2.64 -10.40 -16.56
#